data_AF-A0AA39TF23-F1
#
_entry.id   AF-A0AA39TF23-F1
#
_cell.length_a   1.000
_cell.length_b   1.000
_cell.length_c   1.000
_cell.angle_alpha   90.00
_cell.angle_beta   90.00
_cell.angle_gamma   90.00
#
_symmetry.space_group_name_H-M   'P 1'
#
loop_
_entity.id
_entity.type
_entity.pdbx_description
1 polymer ?
#
loop_
_entity_poly.entity_id
_entity_poly.type
_entity_poly.pdbx_seq_one_letter_code
_entity_poly.pdbx_strand_id
1 'polypeptide(L)' 'MLIGSLWVDVYGNDFGWGRLVAVRTGPAGKTDGTITMFPGVEQGSIDFEACLSPKTLQSMGNDIEFMDAVTSIS' A
#
# COMPACT_ATOMS: atom_id res chain seq x y z
N MET A 1 6.93 9.62 -7.25
CA MET A 1 5.63 10.22 -7.68
C MET A 1 4.54 9.70 -6.75
N LEU A 2 3.71 10.59 -6.18
CA LEU A 2 2.55 10.18 -5.38
C LEU A 2 1.33 10.10 -6.29
N ILE A 3 0.63 8.97 -6.27
CA ILE A 3 -0.59 8.74 -7.06
C ILE A 3 -1.68 8.12 -6.19
N GLY A 4 -2.95 8.27 -6.58
CA GLY A 4 -4.11 7.77 -5.83
C GLY A 4 -4.97 8.87 -5.21
N SER A 5 -6.04 8.48 -4.53
CA SER A 5 -6.98 9.41 -3.89
C SER A 5 -7.44 8.84 -2.56
N LEU A 6 -7.25 9.62 -1.49
CA LEU A 6 -7.76 9.30 -0.14
C LEU A 6 -9.24 9.63 0.04
N TRP A 7 -9.89 10.16 -1.00
CA TRP A 7 -11.29 10.59 -0.96
C TRP A 7 -12.22 9.57 -1.58
N VAL A 8 -11.68 8.65 -2.38
CA VAL A 8 -12.44 7.61 -3.05
C VAL A 8 -12.55 6.41 -2.12
N ASP A 9 -13.78 6.04 -1.76
CA ASP A 9 -14.04 4.83 -1.00
C ASP A 9 -13.91 3.59 -1.90
N VAL A 10 -12.69 3.09 -1.98
CA VAL A 10 -12.36 1.86 -2.73
C VAL A 10 -12.86 0.59 -2.04
N TYR A 11 -13.20 0.66 -0.75
CA TYR A 11 -13.64 -0.49 0.05
C TYR A 11 -15.17 -0.58 0.20
N GLY A 12 -15.92 0.47 -0.17
CA GLY A 12 -17.38 0.52 -0.10
C GLY A 12 -18.12 -0.31 -1.14
N ASN A 13 -17.41 -0.87 -2.12
CA ASN A 13 -18.00 -1.71 -3.15
C ASN A 13 -18.16 -3.16 -2.67
N ASP A 14 -19.40 -3.64 -2.62
CA ASP A 14 -19.76 -5.04 -2.35
C ASP A 14 -20.52 -5.62 -3.55
N PHE A 15 -19.94 -6.63 -4.19
CA PHE A 15 -20.56 -7.33 -5.32
C PHE A 15 -21.52 -8.46 -4.89
N GLY A 16 -21.78 -8.61 -3.59
CA GLY A 16 -22.54 -9.71 -2.99
C GLY A 16 -21.67 -10.83 -2.43
N TRP A 17 -20.35 -10.62 -2.36
CA TRP A 17 -19.37 -11.57 -1.78
C TRP A 17 -18.77 -11.07 -0.47
N GLY A 18 -19.27 -9.92 0.02
CA GLY A 18 -18.74 -9.24 1.19
C GLY A 18 -17.72 -8.16 0.82
N ARG A 19 -17.27 -7.46 1.85
CA ARG A 19 -16.36 -6.32 1.74
C ARG A 19 -14.99 -6.75 1.20
N LEU A 20 -14.39 -5.91 0.36
CA LEU A 20 -13.03 -6.12 -0.15
C LEU A 20 -12.01 -6.16 0.99
N VAL A 21 -11.03 -7.05 0.86
CA VAL A 21 -9.97 -7.26 1.88
C VAL A 21 -8.76 -6.36 1.63
N ALA A 22 -8.40 -6.15 0.36
CA ALA A 22 -7.24 -5.35 -0.02
C ALA A 22 -7.40 -4.76 -1.43
N VAL A 23 -6.79 -3.60 -1.66
CA VAL A 23 -6.64 -2.97 -2.98
C VAL A 23 -5.20 -3.09 -3.46
N ARG A 24 -5.00 -3.51 -4.71
CA ARG A 24 -3.69 -3.68 -5.35
C ARG A 24 -3.66 -3.02 -6.72
N THR A 25 -2.50 -2.51 -7.12
CA THR A 25 -2.34 -1.88 -8.43
C THR A 25 -1.65 -2.81 -9.43
N GLY A 26 -2.04 -2.71 -10.70
CA GLY A 26 -1.35 -3.43 -11.79
C GLY A 26 0.09 -2.92 -12.00
N PRO A 27 0.95 -3.67 -12.70
CA PRO A 27 2.37 -3.32 -12.88
C PRO A 27 2.63 -2.12 -13.80
N ALA A 28 1.63 -1.71 -14.59
CA ALA A 28 1.77 -0.61 -15.54
C ALA A 28 2.05 0.73 -14.82
N GLY A 29 3.00 1.50 -15.35
CA GLY A 29 3.31 2.83 -14.82
C GLY A 29 4.08 2.85 -13.50
N LYS A 30 4.55 1.70 -13.00
CA LYS A 30 5.41 1.64 -11.80
C LYS A 30 6.85 1.95 -12.17
N THR A 31 7.37 3.03 -11.63
CA THR A 31 8.80 3.36 -11.66
C THR A 31 9.34 3.47 -10.24
N ASP A 32 10.64 3.33 -10.07
CA ASP A 32 11.30 3.54 -8.77
C ASP A 32 10.88 4.88 -8.14
N GLY A 33 10.55 4.85 -6.85
CA GLY A 33 10.03 5.99 -6.09
C GLY A 33 8.55 6.33 -6.35
N THR A 34 7.80 5.48 -7.06
CA THR A 34 6.34 5.63 -7.17
C THR A 34 5.66 5.05 -5.94
N ILE A 35 4.77 5.82 -5.34
CA ILE A 35 3.94 5.38 -4.21
C ILE A 35 2.49 5.66 -4.57
N THR A 36 1.66 4.61 -4.54
CA THR A 36 0.20 4.72 -4.69
C THR A 36 -0.46 4.62 -3.34
N MET A 37 -1.42 5.50 -3.03
CA MET A 37 -2.12 5.52 -1.74
C MET A 37 -3.64 5.47 -1.91
N PHE A 38 -4.30 4.75 -1.00
CA PHE A 38 -5.74 4.61 -0.87
C PHE A 38 -6.15 4.72 0.60
N PRO A 39 -7.41 5.09 0.91
CA PRO A 39 -7.96 4.86 2.25
C PRO A 39 -7.81 3.38 2.58
N GLY A 40 -7.42 3.06 3.81
CA GLY A 40 -7.24 1.69 4.23
C GLY A 40 -8.56 0.98 4.56
N VAL A 41 -8.48 -0.34 4.73
CA VAL A 41 -9.66 -1.17 5.07
C VAL A 41 -10.23 -0.80 6.44
N GLU A 42 -9.40 -0.31 7.36
CA GLU A 42 -9.84 0.19 8.66
C GLU A 42 -10.11 1.69 8.60
N GLN A 43 -11.12 2.16 9.33
CA GLN A 43 -11.49 3.57 9.31
C GLN A 43 -10.33 4.43 9.83
N GLY A 44 -9.85 5.35 9.00
CA GLY A 44 -8.74 6.25 9.31
C GLY A 44 -7.36 5.67 9.00
N SER A 45 -7.26 4.42 8.53
CA SER A 45 -5.98 3.87 8.05
C SER A 45 -5.72 4.22 6.58
N ILE A 46 -4.51 3.94 6.13
CA ILE A 46 -4.05 4.18 4.75
C ILE A 46 -3.38 2.90 4.25
N ASP A 47 -3.80 2.44 3.09
CA ASP A 47 -3.08 1.41 2.34
C ASP A 47 -2.25 2.06 1.25
N PHE A 48 -1.01 1.61 1.10
CA PHE A 48 -0.14 2.10 0.04
C PHE A 48 0.68 1.00 -0.62
N GLU A 49 1.06 1.25 -1.86
CA GLU A 49 1.96 0.40 -2.62
C GLU A 49 3.15 1.24 -3.09
N ALA A 50 4.36 0.87 -2.68
CA ALA A 50 5.60 1.53 -3.09
C ALA A 50 6.38 0.67 -4.08
N CYS A 51 6.74 1.24 -5.23
CA CYS A 51 7.70 0.65 -6.16
C CYS A 51 9.08 1.23 -5.87
N LEU A 52 9.98 0.38 -5.36
CA LEU A 52 11.30 0.77 -4.91
C LEU A 52 12.36 -0.12 -5.57
N SER A 53 13.54 0.43 -5.81
CA SER A 53 14.67 -0.34 -6.31
C SER A 53 15.03 -1.48 -5.34
N PRO A 54 15.58 -2.60 -5.83
CA PRO A 54 16.03 -3.68 -4.96
C PRO A 54 17.02 -3.22 -3.88
N LYS A 55 17.90 -2.27 -4.23
CA LYS A 55 18.86 -1.68 -3.29
C LYS A 55 18.17 -0.95 -2.15
N THR A 56 17.15 -0.14 -2.45
CA THR A 56 16.38 0.60 -1.45
C THR A 56 15.64 -0.34 -0.51
N LEU A 57 14.96 -1.36 -1.08
CA LEU A 57 14.26 -2.38 -0.29
C LEU A 57 15.20 -3.14 0.64
N GLN A 58 16.38 -3.51 0.15
CA GLN A 58 17.39 -4.19 0.97
C GLN A 58 17.87 -3.30 2.12
N SER A 59 18.12 -2.01 1.87
CA SER A 59 18.50 -1.08 2.93
C SER A 59 17.40 -0.93 3.98
N MET A 60 16.13 -0.83 3.57
CA MET A 60 14.99 -0.74 4.50
C MET A 60 14.86 -2.01 5.35
N GLY A 61 15.04 -3.19 4.76
CA GLY A 61 15.00 -4.46 5.50
C GLY A 61 16.13 -4.64 6.52
N ASN A 62 17.23 -3.89 6.37
CA ASN A 62 18.34 -3.88 7.32
C ASN A 62 18.27 -2.74 8.34
N ASP A 63 17.30 -1.82 8.19
CA ASP A 63 17.11 -0.70 9.09
C ASP A 63 16.28 -1.15 10.30
N ILE A 64 16.90 -1.13 11.48
CA ILE A 64 16.31 -1.65 12.72
C ILE A 64 15.12 -0.78 13.17
N GLU A 65 15.24 0.54 13.07
CA GLU A 65 14.18 1.47 13.47
C GLU A 65 12.97 1.31 12.57
N PHE A 66 13.19 1.18 11.26
CA PHE A 66 12.12 0.91 10.30
C PHE A 66 11.44 -0.43 10.57
N MET A 67 12.23 -1.50 10.75
CA MET A 67 11.68 -2.85 10.95
C MET A 67 10.96 -3.02 12.29
N ASP A 68 11.27 -2.23 13.32
CA ASP A 68 10.51 -2.20 14.58
C ASP A 68 9.06 -1.73 14.37
N ALA A 69 8.82 -0.89 13.36
CA ALA A 69 7.48 -0.45 12.99
C ALA A 69 6.74 -1.41 12.05
N VAL A 70 7.43 -2.39 11.45
CA VAL A 70 6.83 -3.33 10.49
C VAL A 70 6.24 -4.53 11.21
N THR A 71 4.91 -4.61 11.24
CA THR A 71 4.18 -5.80 11.73
C THR A 71 3.81 -6.73 10.58
N SER A 72 4.13 -8.02 10.70
CA SER A 72 3.61 -9.02 9.76
C SER A 72 2.15 -9.32 10.09
N ILE A 73 1.27 -9.21 9.11
CA ILE A 73 -0.11 -9.68 9.23
C ILE A 73 -0.05 -11.20 9.02
N SER A 74 -0.24 -11.97 10.09
CA SER A 74 -0.29 -13.44 10.09
C SER A 74 -1.64 -13.98 9.64
#